data_AF-A0A2S2R0W2-F1
#
_entry.id   AF-A0A2S2R0W2-F1
#
_cell.length_a   1.000
_cell.length_b   1.000
_cell.length_c   1.000
_cell.angle_alpha   90.00
_cell.angle_beta   90.00
_cell.angle_gamma   90.00
#
_symmetry.space_group_name_H-M   'P 1'
#
loop_
_entity.id
_entity.type
_entity.pdbx_description
1 polymer ?
#
loop_
_entity_poly.entity_id
_entity_poly.type
_entity_poly.pdbx_seq_one_letter_code
_entity_poly.pdbx_strand_id
1 'polypeptide(L)'
;DSIIIFISNVTILTLNYTNEIDSSIYHSNLFMVYCFLKMLLLFFIVRETQKTVQEAHKTILIAHEALIFTKNNSIIKELEVLIMTYRNHPIVFDVYDLFDLDYKLLQSIIASVVTYVVILVQMQLAISNTTNNK
;
A
#
# COMPACT_ATOMS: atom_id res chain seq x y z
N ASP A 1 13.97 9.93 4.95
CA ASP A 1 14.38 9.96 6.38
C ASP A 1 13.21 9.92 7.36
N SER A 2 12.22 10.82 7.29
CA SER A 2 11.10 10.87 8.25
C SER A 2 10.25 9.59 8.31
N ILE A 3 10.08 8.89 7.19
CA ILE A 3 9.28 7.65 7.14
C ILE A 3 10.02 6.49 7.83
N ILE A 4 11.35 6.42 7.68
CA ILE A 4 12.18 5.37 8.27
C ILE A 4 12.24 5.56 9.80
N ILE A 5 12.33 6.81 10.25
CA ILE A 5 12.27 7.17 11.69
C ILE A 5 10.90 6.82 12.27
N PHE A 6 9.82 7.08 11.54
CA PHE A 6 8.47 6.70 11.95
C PHE A 6 8.32 5.17 12.06
N ILE A 7 8.78 4.42 11.06
CA ILE A 7 8.76 2.95 11.06
C ILE A 7 9.59 2.38 12.22
N SER A 8 10.78 2.93 12.45
CA SER A 8 11.67 2.59 13.57
C SER A 8 10.97 2.81 14.90
N ASN A 9 10.39 4.00 15.11
CA ASN A 9 9.72 4.34 16.37
C ASN A 9 8.47 3.50 16.62
N VAL A 10 7.68 3.19 15.59
CA VAL A 10 6.52 2.29 15.70
C VAL A 10 6.97 0.87 16.03
N THR A 11 8.09 0.42 15.46
CA THR A 11 8.64 -0.92 15.72
C THR A 11 9.21 -1.03 17.13
N ILE A 12 9.95 -0.02 17.59
CA ILE A 12 10.52 0.04 18.96
C ILE A 12 9.39 0.12 20.01
N LEU A 13 8.36 0.93 19.76
CA LEU A 13 7.19 1.01 20.64
C LEU A 13 6.47 -0.35 20.74
N THR A 14 6.32 -1.05 19.62
CA THR A 14 5.72 -2.39 19.57
C THR A 14 6.55 -3.42 20.31
N LEU A 15 7.88 -3.37 20.17
CA LEU A 15 8.81 -4.33 20.76
C LEU A 15 8.90 -4.14 22.29
N ASN A 16 8.94 -2.90 22.77
CA ASN A 16 8.89 -2.59 24.21
C ASN A 16 7.56 -3.02 24.85
N TYR A 17 6.44 -2.84 24.16
CA TYR A 17 5.13 -3.29 24.66
C TYR A 17 4.95 -4.81 24.65
N THR A 18 5.61 -5.52 23.72
CA THR A 18 5.53 -6.99 23.61
C THR A 18 6.35 -7.68 24.71
N ASN A 19 7.44 -7.05 25.17
CA ASN A 19 8.38 -7.66 26.10
C ASN A 19 7.92 -7.65 27.57
N GLU A 20 6.84 -6.93 27.90
CA GLU A 20 6.42 -6.68 29.29
C GLU A 20 5.14 -7.42 29.74
N ILE A 21 4.43 -8.16 28.89
CA ILE A 21 3.05 -8.61 29.22
C ILE A 21 2.84 -10.10 28.98
N ASP A 22 2.53 -10.83 30.06
CA ASP A 22 1.80 -12.11 30.01
C ASP A 22 0.36 -11.91 30.52
N SER A 23 -0.61 -12.04 29.61
CA SER A 23 -2.03 -12.31 29.88
C SER A 23 -2.74 -12.50 28.52
N SER A 24 -3.16 -13.73 28.26
CA SER A 24 -3.76 -14.24 27.01
C SER A 24 -4.83 -13.33 26.37
N ILE A 25 -5.62 -12.60 27.16
CA ILE A 25 -6.71 -11.74 26.67
C ILE A 25 -6.18 -10.39 26.13
N TYR A 26 -5.14 -9.83 26.74
CA TYR A 26 -4.51 -8.59 26.26
C TYR A 26 -3.71 -8.83 24.99
N HIS A 27 -3.10 -10.00 24.86
CA HIS A 27 -2.32 -10.35 23.69
C HIS A 27 -3.17 -10.36 22.41
N SER A 28 -4.43 -10.83 22.50
CA SER A 28 -5.34 -10.88 21.35
C SER A 28 -5.82 -9.48 20.91
N ASN A 29 -6.10 -8.58 21.85
CA ASN A 29 -6.48 -7.20 21.52
C ASN A 29 -5.30 -6.37 20.97
N LEU A 30 -4.11 -6.53 21.54
CA LEU A 30 -2.89 -5.88 21.04
C LEU A 30 -2.51 -6.38 19.65
N PHE A 31 -2.68 -7.68 19.38
CA PHE A 31 -2.47 -8.25 18.06
C PHE A 31 -3.43 -7.65 17.02
N MET A 32 -4.71 -7.47 17.37
CA MET A 32 -5.69 -6.81 16.49
C MET A 32 -5.31 -5.36 16.20
N VAL A 33 -4.86 -4.61 17.21
CA VAL A 33 -4.38 -3.22 17.04
C VAL A 33 -3.12 -3.18 16.16
N TYR A 34 -2.19 -4.14 16.33
CA TYR A 34 -1.00 -4.26 15.52
C TYR A 34 -1.33 -4.54 14.03
N CYS A 35 -2.22 -5.51 13.77
CA CYS A 35 -2.70 -5.79 12.42
C CYS A 35 -3.38 -4.57 11.80
N PHE A 36 -4.21 -3.86 12.57
CA PHE A 36 -4.89 -2.65 12.11
C PHE A 36 -3.91 -1.52 11.76
N LEU A 37 -2.90 -1.28 12.61
CA LEU A 37 -1.84 -0.29 12.34
C LEU A 37 -1.03 -0.63 11.09
N LYS A 38 -0.70 -1.91 10.87
CA LYS A 38 -0.02 -2.37 9.64
C LYS A 38 -0.86 -2.16 8.39
N MET A 39 -2.18 -2.44 8.47
CA MET A 39 -3.10 -2.19 7.36
C MET A 39 -3.24 -0.70 7.05
N LEU A 40 -3.32 0.16 8.07
CA LEU A 40 -3.33 1.62 7.88
C LEU A 40 -2.03 2.13 7.25
N LEU A 41 -0.89 1.57 7.65
CA LEU A 41 0.41 1.93 7.07
C LEU A 41 0.49 1.51 5.60
N LEU A 42 0.02 0.31 5.25
CA LEU A 42 -0.07 -0.14 3.87
C LEU A 42 -0.96 0.80 3.05
N PHE A 43 -2.12 1.18 3.58
CA PHE A 43 -3.02 2.13 2.94
C PHE A 43 -2.37 3.50 2.72
N PHE A 44 -1.61 3.99 3.70
CA PHE A 44 -0.92 5.27 3.59
C PHE A 44 0.17 5.24 2.52
N ILE A 45 0.96 4.18 2.46
CA ILE A 45 1.98 4.00 1.42
C ILE A 45 1.32 3.97 0.05
N VAL A 46 0.30 3.13 -0.16
CA VAL A 46 -0.46 3.07 -1.42
C VAL A 46 -0.99 4.44 -1.82
N ARG A 47 -1.54 5.21 -0.86
CA ARG A 47 -2.09 6.54 -1.13
C ARG A 47 -1.02 7.51 -1.61
N GLU A 48 0.12 7.58 -0.93
CA GLU A 48 1.18 8.53 -1.29
C GLU A 48 1.85 8.12 -2.60
N THR A 49 2.08 6.83 -2.81
CA THR A 49 2.51 6.25 -4.08
C THR A 49 1.61 6.68 -5.24
N GLN A 50 0.29 6.54 -5.10
CA GLN A 50 -0.67 6.92 -6.15
C GLN A 50 -0.65 8.43 -6.42
N LYS A 51 -0.53 9.27 -5.39
CA LYS A 51 -0.38 10.72 -5.57
C LYS A 51 0.90 11.06 -6.33
N THR A 52 2.01 10.38 -6.03
CA THR A 52 3.28 10.59 -6.74
C THR A 52 3.17 10.19 -8.22
N VAL A 53 2.52 9.07 -8.53
CA VAL A 53 2.26 8.66 -9.92
C VAL A 53 1.40 9.70 -10.65
N GLN A 54 0.33 10.16 -10.01
CA GLN A 54 -0.56 11.17 -10.59
C GLN A 54 0.16 12.51 -10.81
N GLU A 55 0.97 12.94 -9.85
CA GLU A 55 1.72 14.20 -9.93
C GLU A 55 2.83 14.13 -10.98
N ALA A 56 3.50 12.99 -11.10
CA ALA A 56 4.43 12.74 -12.18
C ALA A 56 3.72 12.86 -13.54
N HIS A 57 2.57 12.18 -13.73
CA HIS A 57 1.81 12.27 -14.97
C HIS A 57 1.42 13.73 -15.33
N LYS A 58 0.99 14.54 -14.35
CA LYS A 58 0.74 15.98 -14.56
C LYS A 58 2.00 16.73 -14.98
N THR A 59 3.14 16.43 -14.37
CA THR A 59 4.43 17.07 -14.67
C THR A 59 4.81 16.84 -16.14
N ILE A 60 4.56 15.65 -16.68
CA ILE A 60 4.83 15.34 -18.08
C ILE A 60 3.83 16.00 -19.01
N LEU A 61 2.57 16.13 -18.62
CA LEU A 61 1.59 16.88 -19.39
C LEU A 61 2.01 18.36 -19.53
N ILE A 62 2.43 18.97 -18.41
CA ILE A 62 2.96 20.34 -18.40
C ILE A 62 4.26 20.44 -19.22
N ALA A 63 5.15 19.45 -19.13
CA ALA A 63 6.34 19.39 -19.97
C ALA A 63 5.99 19.32 -21.46
N HIS A 64 4.98 18.52 -21.83
CA HIS A 64 4.53 18.41 -23.21
C HIS A 64 3.92 19.72 -23.73
N GLU A 65 3.20 20.45 -22.88
CA GLU A 65 2.65 21.77 -23.20
C GLU A 65 3.78 22.81 -23.33
N ALA A 66 4.75 22.81 -22.41
CA ALA A 66 5.92 23.70 -22.47
C ALA A 66 6.78 23.47 -23.72
N LEU A 67 6.83 22.24 -24.25
CA LEU A 67 7.53 21.90 -25.49
C LEU A 67 6.94 22.62 -26.71
N ILE A 68 5.61 22.84 -26.71
CA ILE A 68 4.90 23.53 -27.79
C ILE A 68 5.15 25.05 -27.74
N PHE A 69 5.30 25.61 -26.55
CA PHE A 69 5.49 27.06 -26.36
C PHE A 69 6.95 27.52 -26.38
N THR A 70 7.91 26.63 -26.08
CA THR A 70 9.31 27.03 -25.95
C THR A 70 10.00 27.15 -27.32
N LYS A 71 10.74 28.24 -27.51
CA LYS A 71 11.49 28.51 -28.76
C LYS A 71 12.99 28.19 -28.64
N ASN A 72 13.44 27.85 -27.43
CA ASN A 72 14.84 27.58 -27.14
C ASN A 72 15.18 26.11 -27.40
N ASN A 73 16.03 25.88 -28.40
CA ASN A 73 16.40 24.54 -28.87
C ASN A 73 17.07 23.67 -27.80
N SER A 74 17.71 24.27 -26.79
CA SER A 74 18.32 23.53 -25.67
C SER A 74 17.26 22.96 -24.73
N ILE A 75 16.23 23.74 -24.42
CA ILE A 75 15.14 23.32 -23.51
C ILE A 75 14.25 22.29 -24.19
N ILE A 76 13.98 22.43 -25.49
CA ILE A 76 13.22 21.44 -26.28
C ILE A 76 13.88 20.06 -26.15
N LYS A 77 15.20 19.99 -26.33
CA LYS A 77 15.94 18.73 -26.32
C LYS A 77 15.92 18.06 -24.94
N GLU A 78 16.07 18.83 -23.86
CA GLU A 78 15.96 18.30 -22.49
C GLU A 78 14.55 17.78 -22.19
N LEU A 79 13.53 18.47 -22.67
CA LEU A 79 12.12 18.12 -22.44
C LEU A 79 11.70 16.89 -23.25
N GLU A 80 12.18 16.74 -24.49
CA GLU A 80 12.02 15.52 -25.29
C GLU A 80 12.64 14.31 -24.60
N VAL A 81 13.86 14.46 -24.06
CA VAL A 81 14.55 13.39 -23.31
C VAL A 81 13.77 13.02 -22.05
N LEU A 82 13.23 14.00 -21.33
CA LEU A 82 12.38 13.77 -20.14
C LEU A 82 11.13 12.95 -20.50
N ILE A 83 10.39 13.38 -21.54
CA ILE A 83 9.16 12.71 -21.98
C ILE A 83 9.45 11.29 -22.46
N MET A 84 10.52 11.11 -23.24
CA MET A 84 10.93 9.81 -23.75
C MET A 84 11.39 8.87 -22.62
N THR A 85 12.11 9.40 -21.62
CA THR A 85 12.55 8.63 -20.45
C THR A 85 11.35 8.14 -19.65
N TYR A 86 10.37 8.99 -19.40
CA TYR A 86 9.14 8.59 -18.71
C TYR A 86 8.31 7.59 -19.51
N ARG A 87 8.21 7.76 -20.84
CA ARG A 87 7.46 6.84 -21.69
C ARG A 87 8.07 5.43 -21.69
N ASN A 88 9.41 5.34 -21.67
CA ASN A 88 10.11 4.07 -21.62
C ASN A 88 10.18 3.47 -20.21
N HIS A 89 10.14 4.30 -19.18
CA HIS A 89 10.17 3.89 -17.77
C HIS A 89 9.02 4.59 -17.04
N PRO A 90 7.77 4.07 -17.17
CA PRO A 90 6.66 4.60 -16.42
C PRO A 90 7.00 4.49 -14.93
N ILE A 91 6.70 5.55 -14.18
CA ILE A 91 6.88 5.55 -12.72
C ILE A 91 5.80 4.62 -12.16
N VAL A 92 6.17 3.36 -12.00
CA VAL A 92 5.39 2.33 -11.34
C VAL A 92 6.10 2.03 -10.03
N PHE A 93 5.34 1.95 -8.95
CA PHE A 93 5.86 1.56 -7.66
C PHE A 93 5.53 0.08 -7.49
N ASP A 94 6.54 -0.75 -7.63
CA ASP A 94 6.46 -2.19 -7.47
C ASP A 94 6.98 -2.61 -6.09
N VAL A 95 6.45 -3.72 -5.56
CA VAL A 95 7.04 -4.38 -4.39
C VAL A 95 7.84 -5.55 -4.89
N TYR A 96 9.16 -5.36 -4.99
CA TYR A 96 10.10 -6.42 -5.39
C TYR A 96 9.73 -7.09 -6.73
N ASP A 97 9.20 -6.33 -7.71
CA ASP A 97 8.71 -6.85 -9.01
C ASP A 97 7.63 -7.94 -8.91
N LEU A 98 7.07 -8.16 -7.72
CA LEU A 98 6.07 -9.19 -7.48
C LEU A 98 4.67 -8.66 -7.77
N PHE A 99 4.43 -7.39 -7.41
CA PHE A 99 3.18 -6.70 -7.67
C PHE A 99 3.33 -5.18 -7.74
N ASP A 100 2.57 -4.57 -8.65
CA ASP A 100 2.37 -3.13 -8.70
C ASP A 100 1.53 -2.68 -7.51
N LEU A 101 1.99 -1.64 -6.80
CA LEU A 101 1.36 -1.08 -5.62
C LEU A 101 0.16 -0.17 -6.00
N ASP A 102 -0.85 -0.80 -6.59
CA ASP A 102 -2.06 -0.16 -7.11
C ASP A 102 -3.30 -0.42 -6.24
N TYR A 103 -4.34 0.41 -6.40
CA TYR A 103 -5.65 0.21 -5.76
C TYR A 103 -6.26 -1.17 -6.08
N LYS A 104 -5.92 -1.75 -7.23
CA LYS A 104 -6.33 -3.11 -7.61
C LYS A 104 -5.75 -4.17 -6.68
N LEU A 105 -4.50 -4.01 -6.26
CA LEU A 105 -3.86 -4.92 -5.30
C LEU A 105 -4.55 -4.83 -3.95
N LEU A 106 -4.76 -3.61 -3.45
CA LEU A 106 -5.45 -3.39 -2.18
C LEU A 106 -6.85 -4.00 -2.21
N GLN A 107 -7.60 -3.80 -3.31
CA GLN A 107 -8.91 -4.39 -3.50
C GLN A 107 -8.85 -5.93 -3.52
N SER A 108 -7.86 -6.52 -4.18
CA SER A 108 -7.65 -7.98 -4.21
C SER A 108 -7.37 -8.56 -2.83
N ILE A 109 -6.52 -7.89 -2.03
CA ILE A 109 -6.23 -8.29 -0.65
C ILE A 109 -7.50 -8.25 0.20
N ILE A 110 -8.26 -7.15 0.14
CA ILE A 110 -9.52 -7.02 0.88
C ILE A 110 -10.51 -8.11 0.47
N ALA A 111 -10.67 -8.35 -0.85
CA ALA A 111 -11.57 -9.38 -1.36
C ALA A 111 -11.17 -10.79 -0.90
N SER A 112 -9.87 -11.10 -0.88
CA SER A 112 -9.34 -12.36 -0.36
C SER A 112 -9.65 -12.53 1.13
N VAL A 113 -9.40 -11.50 1.94
CA VAL A 113 -9.71 -11.51 3.38
C VAL A 113 -11.21 -11.71 3.62
N VAL A 114 -12.07 -10.99 2.90
CA VAL A 114 -13.53 -11.16 3.02
C VAL A 114 -13.94 -12.58 2.64
N THR A 115 -13.41 -13.13 1.55
CA THR A 115 -13.72 -14.49 1.11
C THR A 115 -13.32 -15.52 2.16
N TYR A 116 -12.13 -15.37 2.74
CA TYR A 116 -11.66 -16.24 3.80
C TYR A 116 -12.56 -16.20 5.04
N VAL A 117 -12.96 -14.99 5.49
CA VAL A 117 -13.88 -14.83 6.63
C VAL A 117 -15.23 -15.48 6.34
N VAL A 118 -15.78 -15.30 5.14
CA VAL A 118 -17.05 -15.93 4.74
C VAL A 118 -16.95 -17.45 4.81
N ILE A 119 -15.86 -18.05 4.30
CA ILE A 119 -15.64 -19.49 4.36
C ILE A 119 -15.56 -19.98 5.81
N LEU A 120 -14.83 -19.26 6.67
CA LEU A 120 -14.73 -19.62 8.09
C LEU A 120 -16.09 -19.60 8.79
N VAL A 121 -16.91 -18.57 8.55
CA VAL A 121 -18.26 -18.46 9.12
C VAL A 121 -19.16 -19.61 8.63
N GLN A 122 -19.10 -19.94 7.34
CA GLN A 122 -19.85 -21.06 6.77
C GLN A 122 -19.43 -22.41 7.40
N MET A 123 -18.12 -22.65 7.57
CA MET A 123 -17.63 -23.85 8.26
C MET A 123 -18.11 -23.92 9.70
N GLN A 124 -18.07 -22.80 10.43
CA GLN A 124 -18.51 -22.75 11.82
C GLN A 124 -20.01 -23.04 11.98
N LEU A 125 -20.85 -22.46 11.11
CA LEU A 125 -22.29 -22.73 11.08
C LEU A 125 -22.62 -24.18 10.73
N ALA A 126 -21.89 -24.78 9.79
CA ALA A 126 -22.06 -26.19 9.43
C ALA A 126 -21.73 -27.11 10.61
N ILE A 127 -20.65 -26.82 11.34
CA ILE A 127 -20.25 -27.57 12.54
C ILE A 127 -21.31 -27.42 13.63
N SER A 128 -21.77 -26.20 13.95
CA SER A 128 -22.76 -25.99 15.01
C SER A 128 -24.10 -26.67 14.72
N ASN A 129 -24.55 -26.66 13.46
CA ASN A 129 -25.80 -27.32 13.07
C ASN A 129 -25.70 -28.84 13.13
N THR A 130 -24.51 -29.40 12.89
CA THR A 130 -24.27 -30.85 13.03
C THR A 130 -24.28 -31.28 14.49
N THR A 131 -23.81 -30.43 15.41
CA THR A 131 -23.83 -30.69 16.86
C THR A 131 -25.23 -30.58 17.46
N ASN A 132 -26.08 -29.67 16.97
CA ASN A 132 -27.46 -29.50 17.47
C ASN A 132 -28.45 -30.58 16.98
N ASN A 133 -28.10 -31.33 15.93
CA ASN A 133 -28.92 -32.42 15.37
C ASN A 133 -28.51 -33.82 15.85
N LYS A 134 -27.58 -33.91 16.82
CA LYS A 134 -27.20 -35.15 17.53
C LYS A 134 -27.75 -35.10 18.95
#